data_AF-A0A961Q1F8-F1
#
_entry.id   AF-A0A961Q1F8-F1
#
_cell.length_a   1.000
_cell.length_b   1.000
_cell.length_c   1.000
_cell.angle_alpha   90.00
_cell.angle_beta   90.00
_cell.angle_gamma   90.00
#
_symmetry.space_group_name_H-M   'P 1'
#
loop_
_entity.id
_entity.type
_entity.pdbx_description
1 polymer ?
#
loop_
_entity_poly.entity_id
_entity_poly.type
_entity_poly.pdbx_seq_one_letter_code
_entity_poly.pdbx_strand_id
1 'polypeptide(L)'
;MGGCLWGFASAPDRRPTLILLAASAVPAFLAFLAIRPEPAIGCLRLAFGFVVLQAIDVIFQRVGVTPDYWLTLRLPLTAGVIAALLTGALYG
;
A
#
# COMPACT_ATOMS: atom_id res chain seq x y z
N MET A 1 3.37 -2.54 5.37
CA MET A 1 2.15 -1.77 5.69
C MET A 1 0.90 -2.62 5.90
N GLY A 2 0.76 -3.81 5.29
CA GLY A 2 -0.38 -4.70 5.58
C GLY A 2 -0.57 -5.06 7.06
N GLY A 3 0.52 -5.14 7.84
CA GLY A 3 0.43 -5.39 9.29
C GLY A 3 -0.35 -4.33 10.08
N CYS A 4 -0.30 -3.06 9.67
CA CYS A 4 -1.09 -2.00 10.33
C CYS A 4 -2.59 -2.14 10.01
N LEU A 5 -2.93 -2.48 8.76
CA LEU A 5 -4.31 -2.76 8.35
C LEU A 5 -4.86 -4.00 9.06
N TRP A 6 -4.02 -5.02 9.25
CA TRP A 6 -4.36 -6.22 10.02
C TRP A 6 -4.67 -5.88 11.48
N GLY A 7 -3.85 -5.04 12.11
CA GLY A 7 -4.07 -4.54 13.47
C GLY A 7 -5.36 -3.72 13.64
N PHE A 8 -5.74 -2.92 12.63
CA PHE A 8 -7.02 -2.20 12.64
C PHE A 8 -8.22 -3.12 12.42
N ALA A 9 -8.06 -4.16 11.60
CA ALA A 9 -9.11 -5.15 11.36
C ALA A 9 -9.31 -6.10 12.54
N SER A 10 -8.27 -6.37 13.34
CA SER A 10 -8.32 -7.21 14.55
C SER A 10 -8.60 -6.43 15.84
N ALA A 11 -8.93 -5.14 15.76
CA ALA A 11 -9.23 -4.34 16.92
C ALA A 11 -10.48 -4.90 17.65
N PRO A 12 -10.48 -5.00 18.99
CA PRO A 12 -11.47 -5.75 19.77
C PRO A 12 -12.92 -5.26 19.62
N ASP A 13 -13.11 -4.03 19.16
CA ASP A 13 -14.43 -3.40 18.98
C ASP A 13 -15.05 -3.63 17.59
N ARG A 14 -14.36 -4.36 16.70
CA ARG A 14 -14.81 -4.63 15.32
C ARG A 14 -14.79 -6.12 15.04
N ARG A 15 -15.85 -6.62 14.39
CA ARG A 15 -15.88 -8.00 13.89
C ARG A 15 -14.92 -8.10 12.71
N PRO A 16 -13.78 -8.83 12.84
CA PRO A 16 -12.82 -8.95 11.75
C PRO A 16 -13.50 -9.71 10.61
N THR A 17 -13.75 -9.03 9.50
CA THR A 17 -14.30 -9.68 8.31
C THR A 17 -13.14 -10.31 7.55
N LEU A 18 -13.22 -11.63 7.29
CA LEU A 18 -12.19 -12.42 6.60
C LEU A 18 -11.75 -11.79 5.26
N ILE A 19 -12.69 -11.10 4.60
CA ILE A 19 -12.50 -10.35 3.35
C ILE A 19 -11.49 -9.21 3.52
N LEU A 20 -11.53 -8.48 4.64
CA LEU A 20 -10.57 -7.40 4.92
C LEU A 20 -9.17 -7.95 5.24
N LEU A 21 -9.09 -9.09 5.92
CA LEU A 21 -7.82 -9.77 6.14
C LEU A 21 -7.20 -10.23 4.80
N ALA A 22 -7.99 -10.85 3.94
CA ALA A 22 -7.54 -11.31 2.63
C ALA A 22 -7.10 -10.13 1.74
N ALA A 23 -7.85 -9.03 1.74
CA ALA A 23 -7.53 -7.82 0.98
C ALA A 23 -6.19 -7.18 1.41
N SER A 24 -5.78 -7.32 2.67
CA SER A 24 -4.48 -6.86 3.17
C SER A 24 -3.29 -7.66 2.61
N ALA A 25 -3.48 -8.93 2.24
CA ALA A 25 -2.42 -9.78 1.72
C ALA A 25 -2.15 -9.57 0.22
N VAL A 26 -3.17 -9.14 -0.54
CA VAL A 26 -3.09 -8.88 -1.98
C VAL A 26 -1.93 -7.96 -2.38
N PRO A 27 -1.72 -6.77 -1.76
CA PRO A 27 -0.63 -5.90 -2.15
C PRO A 27 0.76 -6.48 -1.87
N ALA A 28 0.91 -7.30 -0.81
CA ALA A 28 2.18 -7.97 -0.52
C ALA A 28 2.49 -9.04 -1.58
N PHE A 29 1.48 -9.78 -2.03
CA PHE A 29 1.62 -10.77 -3.10
C PHE A 29 1.97 -10.11 -4.44
N LEU A 30 1.30 -9.00 -4.79
CA LEU A 30 1.59 -8.24 -6.01
C LEU A 30 3.00 -7.63 -6.00
N ALA A 31 3.45 -7.12 -4.85
CA ALA A 31 4.82 -6.63 -4.70
C ALA A 31 5.86 -7.73 -4.92
N PHE A 32 5.58 -8.95 -4.46
CA PHE A 32 6.46 -10.11 -4.65
C PHE A 32 6.59 -10.51 -6.13
N LEU A 33 5.51 -10.38 -6.91
CA LEU A 33 5.49 -10.61 -8.36
C LEU A 33 6.16 -9.49 -9.18
N ALA A 34 6.28 -8.29 -8.63
CA ALA A 34 6.81 -7.12 -9.34
C ALA A 34 8.36 -7.09 -9.43
N ILE A 35 9.06 -7.91 -8.64
CA ILE A 35 10.52 -7.97 -8.62
C ILE A 35 11.05 -8.64 -9.89
N ARG A 36 11.80 -7.89 -10.70
CA ARG A 36 12.50 -8.33 -11.92
C ARG A 36 13.90 -7.71 -11.95
N PRO A 37 14.87 -8.32 -12.67
CA PRO A 37 16.26 -7.88 -12.66
C PRO A 37 16.54 -6.55 -13.40
N GLU A 38 15.59 -6.00 -14.14
CA GLU A 38 15.80 -4.75 -14.89
C GLU A 38 15.54 -3.51 -14.00
N PRO A 39 16.54 -2.61 -13.81
CA PRO A 39 16.45 -1.52 -12.83
C PRO A 39 15.38 -0.47 -13.17
N ALA A 40 15.33 0.03 -14.41
CA ALA A 40 14.35 1.05 -14.82
C ALA A 40 12.89 0.53 -14.77
N ILE A 41 12.65 -0.68 -15.27
CA ILE A 41 11.33 -1.32 -15.24
C ILE A 41 10.93 -1.71 -13.81
N GLY A 42 11.91 -2.10 -12.98
CA GLY A 42 11.72 -2.39 -11.56
C GLY A 42 11.22 -1.17 -10.78
N CYS A 43 11.88 -0.02 -10.92
CA CYS A 43 11.45 1.22 -10.28
C CYS A 43 10.04 1.65 -10.69
N LEU A 44 9.69 1.54 -11.98
CA LEU A 44 8.38 1.93 -12.49
C LEU A 44 7.26 1.01 -12.00
N ARG A 45 7.51 -0.31 -11.92
CA ARG A 45 6.57 -1.28 -11.33
C ARG A 45 6.41 -1.11 -9.82
N LEU A 46 7.48 -0.77 -9.10
CA LEU A 46 7.42 -0.47 -7.67
C LEU A 46 6.61 0.80 -7.40
N ALA A 47 6.80 1.85 -8.20
CA ALA A 47 5.99 3.07 -8.14
C ALA A 47 4.50 2.75 -8.39
N PHE A 48 4.21 1.94 -9.42
CA PHE A 48 2.85 1.46 -9.67
C PHE A 48 2.29 0.65 -8.49
N GLY A 49 3.11 -0.21 -7.88
CA GLY A 49 2.76 -0.96 -6.67
C GLY A 49 2.36 -0.05 -5.51
N PHE A 50 3.10 1.05 -5.29
CA PHE A 50 2.78 2.05 -4.27
C PHE A 50 1.46 2.79 -4.57
N VAL A 51 1.16 3.09 -5.83
CA VAL A 51 -0.13 3.68 -6.24
C VAL A 51 -1.29 2.73 -5.94
N VAL A 52 -1.15 1.44 -6.29
CA VAL A 52 -2.16 0.41 -5.98
C VAL A 52 -2.35 0.27 -4.46
N LEU A 53 -1.26 0.28 -3.69
CA LEU A 53 -1.30 0.25 -2.23
C LEU A 53 -2.04 1.45 -1.64
N GLN A 54 -1.86 2.64 -2.22
CA GLN A 54 -2.58 3.84 -1.82
C GLN A 54 -4.08 3.74 -2.12
N ALA A 55 -4.45 3.18 -3.28
CA ALA A 55 -5.85 2.96 -3.64
C ALA A 55 -6.54 1.98 -2.68
N ILE A 56 -5.85 0.90 -2.27
CA ILE A 56 -6.35 -0.04 -1.26
C ILE A 56 -6.57 0.68 0.07
N ASP A 57 -5.65 1.56 0.49
CA ASP A 57 -5.84 2.35 1.71
C ASP A 57 -7.06 3.26 1.68
N VAL A 58 -7.36 3.89 0.53
CA VAL A 58 -8.60 4.65 0.33
C VAL A 58 -9.83 3.77 0.47
N ILE A 59 -9.79 2.54 -0.06
CA ILE A 59 -10.90 1.59 0.07
C ILE A 59 -11.09 1.21 1.55
N PHE A 60 -10.01 0.89 2.27
CA PHE A 60 -10.08 0.57 3.71
C PHE A 60 -10.59 1.74 4.55
N GLN A 61 -10.27 2.97 4.16
CA GLN A 61 -10.80 4.16 4.83
C GLN A 61 -12.30 4.34 4.54
N ARG A 62 -12.74 4.10 3.30
CA ARG A 62 -14.17 4.13 2.92
C ARG A 62 -15.00 3.06 3.61
N VAL A 63 -14.41 1.88 3.88
CA VAL A 63 -15.06 0.82 4.66
C VAL A 63 -15.10 1.17 6.16
N GLY A 64 -14.51 2.30 6.56
CA GLY A 64 -14.53 2.81 7.94
C GLY A 64 -13.58 2.06 8.88
N VAL A 65 -12.71 1.20 8.35
CA VAL A 65 -11.82 0.36 9.17
C VAL A 65 -10.59 1.13 9.65
N THR A 66 -10.22 2.20 8.95
CA THR A 66 -9.09 3.07 9.33
C THR A 66 -9.58 4.42 9.82
N PRO A 67 -8.91 5.02 10.82
CA PRO A 67 -9.25 6.35 11.31
C PRO A 67 -8.91 7.45 10.29
N ASP A 68 -9.62 8.58 10.35
CA ASP A 68 -9.57 9.64 9.31
C ASP A 68 -8.18 10.26 9.12
N TYR A 69 -7.36 10.31 10.17
CA TYR A 69 -5.99 10.84 10.10
C TYR A 69 -5.02 9.94 9.32
N TRP A 70 -5.38 8.68 9.08
CA TRP A 70 -4.49 7.68 8.50
C TRP A 70 -4.08 8.05 7.07
N LEU A 71 -5.04 8.49 6.25
CA LEU A 71 -4.75 8.89 4.87
C LEU A 71 -3.97 10.20 4.79
N THR A 72 -4.23 11.15 5.68
CA THR A 72 -3.49 12.42 5.77
C THR A 72 -2.01 12.20 6.08
N LEU A 73 -1.67 11.24 6.94
CA LEU A 73 -0.29 10.92 7.26
C LEU A 73 0.39 10.13 6.13
N ARG A 74 -0.38 9.28 5.45
CA ARG A 74 0.15 8.33 4.48
C ARG A 74 0.29 8.91 3.07
N LEU A 75 -0.56 9.84 2.67
CA LEU A 75 -0.44 10.57 1.39
C LEU A 75 0.95 11.18 1.15
N PRO A 76 1.51 12.00 2.06
CA PRO A 76 2.82 12.63 1.83
C PRO A 76 3.95 11.60 1.82
N LEU A 77 3.86 10.56 2.67
CA LEU A 77 4.88 9.51 2.73
C LEU A 77 4.93 8.71 1.42
N THR A 78 3.76 8.34 0.90
CA THR A 78 3.63 7.57 -0.34
C THR A 78 4.04 8.39 -1.55
N ALA A 79 3.67 9.68 -1.57
CA ALA A 79 4.11 10.63 -2.58
C ALA A 79 5.64 10.80 -2.61
N GLY A 80 6.27 10.91 -1.44
CA GLY A 80 7.73 11.00 -1.32
C GLY A 80 8.43 9.75 -1.84
N VAL A 81 7.92 8.57 -1.52
CA VAL A 81 8.47 7.30 -2.03
C VAL A 81 8.30 7.18 -3.55
N ILE A 82 7.14 7.54 -4.10
CA ILE A 82 6.92 7.56 -5.56
C ILE A 82 7.88 8.54 -6.23
N ALA A 83 8.08 9.74 -5.67
CA ALA A 83 9.03 10.72 -6.21
C ALA A 83 10.48 10.19 -6.20
N ALA A 84 10.90 9.52 -5.13
CA ALA A 84 12.22 8.89 -5.04
C ALA A 84 12.38 7.76 -6.06
N LEU A 85 11.35 6.92 -6.23
CA LEU A 85 11.33 5.83 -7.21
C LEU A 85 11.36 6.34 -8.65
N LEU A 86 10.65 7.41 -8.96
CA LEU A 86 10.66 8.05 -10.29
C LEU A 86 12.03 8.67 -10.58
N THR A 87 12.63 9.35 -9.59
CA THR A 87 13.99 9.88 -9.72
C THR A 87 14.99 8.74 -9.97
N GLY A 88 14.90 7.65 -9.21
CA GLY A 88 15.74 6.46 -9.43
C GLY A 88 15.54 5.79 -10.79
N ALA A 89 14.32 5.82 -11.34
CA ALA A 89 14.04 5.29 -12.68
C ALA A 89 14.61 6.16 -13.81
N LEU A 90 14.69 7.49 -13.59
CA LEU A 90 15.15 8.46 -14.60
C LEU A 90 16.67 8.63 -14.62
N TYR A 91 17.33 8.47 -13.47
CA TYR A 91 18.77 8.72 -13.31
C TYR A 91 19.60 7.45 -13.02
N GLY A 92 18.97 6.27 -12.94
CA GLY A 92 19.59 4.99 -12.61
C GLY A 92 19.72 4.02 -13.77
#